data_AF-A0A847V3R5-F1
#
_entry.id   AF-A0A847V3R5-F1
#
_cell.length_a   1.000
_cell.length_b   1.000
_cell.length_c   1.000
_cell.angle_alpha   90.00
_cell.angle_beta   90.00
_cell.angle_gamma   90.00
#
_symmetry.space_group_name_H-M   'P 1'
#
loop_
_entity.id
_entity.type
_entity.pdbx_description
1 polymer ?
#
loop_
_entity_poly.entity_id
_entity_poly.type
_entity_poly.pdbx_seq_one_letter_code
_entity_poly.pdbx_strand_id
1 'polypeptide(L)'
;MTIPKTQVVGQSFAPARTISVMRGFAQGPAGSFFKSNHPIMVEIEGLRLLNPSQIEDLLHSRRCLEEVKMLIEEEADPTYICRGNIRIENSYYRLVNVDLSRQESGRTLKADLADPLDRDEGLLYTDAEDDFIGQIEVKEVGGTANGRLFLSRGIYSGRYAVRLEDSWEARY
;
A
#
# COMPACT_ATOMS: atom_id res chain seq x y z
N MET A 1 1.32 38.96 30.98
CA MET A 1 1.52 37.56 30.56
C MET A 1 0.74 37.35 29.29
N THR A 2 1.41 37.08 28.17
CA THR A 2 0.73 36.72 26.92
C THR A 2 1.65 35.82 26.12
N ILE A 3 1.31 34.53 26.04
CA ILE A 3 1.96 33.57 25.14
C ILE A 3 1.04 33.45 23.93
N PRO A 4 1.47 33.80 22.70
CA PRO A 4 0.77 33.35 21.51
C PRO A 4 1.29 31.95 21.18
N LYS A 5 0.41 30.96 21.18
CA LYS A 5 0.70 29.63 20.63
C LYS A 5 -0.48 29.18 19.78
N THR A 6 -0.30 29.32 18.47
CA THR A 6 -0.87 28.39 17.51
C THR A 6 0.02 28.43 16.27
N GLN A 7 1.18 27.76 16.38
CA GLN A 7 1.85 27.26 15.18
C GLN A 7 0.98 26.12 14.67
N VAL A 8 0.53 26.28 13.43
CA VAL A 8 -0.07 25.27 12.58
C VAL A 8 0.77 24.00 12.73
N VAL A 9 0.17 22.96 13.31
CA VAL A 9 0.74 21.61 13.33
C VAL A 9 1.00 21.26 11.88
N GLY A 10 2.27 21.31 11.49
CA GLY A 10 2.70 20.83 10.18
C GLY A 10 2.14 19.44 10.02
N GLN A 11 1.46 19.20 8.90
CA GLN A 11 1.01 17.88 8.52
C GLN A 11 2.23 16.95 8.66
N SER A 12 2.16 16.05 9.63
CA SER A 12 3.12 14.96 9.75
C SER A 12 2.85 14.07 8.55
N PHE A 13 3.56 14.34 7.46
CA PHE A 13 3.80 13.31 6.47
C PHE A 13 4.55 12.23 7.24
N ALA A 14 3.85 11.14 7.57
CA ALA A 14 4.54 9.90 7.88
C ALA A 14 5.62 9.69 6.79
N PRO A 15 6.77 9.07 7.09
CA PRO A 15 7.74 8.70 6.06
C PRO A 15 7.19 7.54 5.22
N ALA A 16 6.04 7.77 4.58
CA ALA A 16 5.40 6.91 3.61
C ALA A 16 6.07 7.21 2.28
N ARG A 17 6.81 6.25 1.75
CA ARG A 17 7.28 6.31 0.36
C ARG A 17 6.39 5.40 -0.46
N THR A 18 5.89 5.90 -1.59
CA THR A 18 5.28 5.04 -2.60
C THR A 18 6.35 4.07 -3.09
N ILE A 19 6.15 2.79 -2.84
CA ILE A 19 7.10 1.73 -3.21
C ILE A 19 6.77 1.20 -4.60
N SER A 20 5.49 1.11 -4.95
CA SER A 20 5.07 0.53 -6.22
C SER A 20 3.74 1.10 -6.70
N VAL A 21 3.68 1.39 -8.00
CA VAL A 21 2.45 1.75 -8.71
C VAL A 21 2.34 0.86 -9.94
N MET A 22 1.33 0.00 -9.94
CA MET A 22 1.07 -0.97 -11.00
C MET A 22 -0.26 -0.64 -11.66
N ARG A 23 -0.33 -0.70 -12.99
CA ARG A 23 -1.55 -0.42 -13.75
C ARG A 23 -1.84 -1.55 -14.72
N GLY A 24 -3.11 -1.81 -15.00
CA GLY A 24 -3.44 -2.81 -16.00
C GLY A 24 -4.92 -3.11 -16.04
N PHE A 25 -5.28 -4.39 -16.19
CA PHE A 25 -6.65 -4.82 -16.39
C PHE A 25 -6.99 -6.07 -15.59
N ALA A 26 -8.22 -6.09 -15.06
CA ALA A 26 -8.88 -7.27 -14.52
C ALA A 26 -9.88 -7.80 -15.55
N GLN A 27 -9.70 -9.04 -16.01
CA GLN A 27 -10.55 -9.72 -16.99
C GLN A 27 -11.50 -10.69 -16.28
N GLY A 28 -12.81 -10.47 -16.39
CA GLY A 28 -13.78 -11.31 -15.70
C GLY A 28 -15.17 -10.70 -15.61
N PRO A 29 -16.05 -11.21 -14.73
CA PRO A 29 -15.79 -12.35 -13.84
C PRO A 29 -15.83 -13.71 -14.58
N ALA A 30 -15.05 -14.68 -14.11
CA ALA A 30 -15.02 -16.03 -14.67
C ALA A 30 -16.42 -16.68 -14.60
N GLY A 31 -16.89 -17.24 -15.72
CA GLY A 31 -18.25 -17.80 -15.85
C GLY A 31 -19.31 -16.80 -16.34
N SER A 32 -18.99 -15.51 -16.48
CA SER A 32 -19.84 -14.54 -17.18
C SER A 32 -19.77 -14.72 -18.70
N PHE A 33 -20.93 -14.62 -19.37
CA PHE A 33 -21.03 -14.57 -20.83
C PHE A 33 -20.39 -13.31 -21.42
N PHE A 34 -20.33 -12.24 -20.64
CA PHE A 34 -19.65 -11.00 -21.00
C PHE A 34 -18.38 -10.89 -20.15
N LYS A 35 -17.24 -11.29 -20.73
CA LYS A 35 -15.93 -10.98 -20.14
C LYS A 35 -15.64 -9.50 -20.41
N SER A 36 -15.70 -8.67 -19.38
CA SER A 36 -15.27 -7.28 -19.45
C SER A 36 -13.83 -7.14 -18.97
N ASN A 37 -13.11 -6.23 -19.60
CA ASN A 37 -11.80 -5.78 -19.14
C ASN A 37 -12.02 -4.53 -18.30
N HIS A 38 -11.72 -4.60 -17.02
CA HIS A 38 -11.80 -3.47 -16.11
C HIS A 38 -10.40 -2.89 -15.88
N PRO A 39 -10.11 -1.63 -16.22
CA PRO A 39 -8.88 -0.98 -15.81
C PRO A 39 -8.72 -1.03 -14.29
N ILE A 40 -7.52 -1.41 -13.86
CA ILE A 40 -7.12 -1.46 -12.46
C ILE A 40 -5.83 -0.69 -12.22
N MET A 41 -5.72 -0.15 -11.03
CA MET A 41 -4.50 0.51 -10.54
C MET A 41 -4.25 0.08 -9.11
N VAL A 42 -3.04 -0.36 -8.81
CA VAL A 42 -2.59 -0.76 -7.49
C VAL A 42 -1.49 0.20 -7.06
N GLU A 43 -1.67 0.83 -5.92
CA GLU A 43 -0.70 1.74 -5.32
C GLU A 43 -0.31 1.19 -3.94
N ILE A 44 0.99 1.02 -3.71
CA ILE A 44 1.53 0.50 -2.45
C ILE A 44 2.52 1.49 -1.87
N GLU A 45 2.30 1.81 -0.60
CA GLU A 45 3.17 2.61 0.24
C GLU A 45 3.87 1.73 1.25
N GLY A 46 5.16 1.95 1.44
CA GLY A 46 5.90 1.42 2.57
C GLY A 46 6.01 2.45 3.66
N LEU A 47 5.62 2.03 4.86
CA LEU A 47 5.86 2.75 6.09
C LEU A 47 7.03 2.10 6.79
N ARG A 48 8.11 2.85 6.96
CA ARG A 48 9.21 2.38 7.77
C ARG A 48 8.80 2.33 9.24
N LEU A 49 9.03 1.19 9.87
CA LEU A 49 8.89 1.04 11.31
C LEU A 49 10.20 1.42 11.99
N LEU A 50 10.08 2.23 13.03
CA LEU A 50 11.15 2.50 13.99
C LEU A 50 10.72 1.88 15.31
N ASN A 51 11.60 1.08 15.91
CA ASN A 51 11.38 0.56 17.24
C ASN A 51 11.41 1.70 18.27
N PRO A 52 10.62 1.65 19.35
CA PRO A 52 10.62 2.70 20.37
C PRO A 52 12.02 3.03 20.92
N SER A 53 12.87 2.03 21.12
CA SER A 53 14.26 2.22 21.54
C SER A 53 15.10 2.98 20.52
N GLN A 54 14.90 2.73 19.22
CA GLN A 54 15.57 3.48 18.16
C GLN A 54 15.12 4.94 18.16
N ILE A 55 13.83 5.20 18.41
CA ILE A 55 13.31 6.57 18.53
C ILE A 55 13.95 7.27 19.72
N GLU A 56 14.04 6.60 20.88
CA GLU A 56 14.71 7.14 22.07
C GLU A 56 16.19 7.44 21.81
N ASP A 57 16.92 6.51 21.19
CA ASP A 57 18.33 6.69 20.84
C ASP A 57 18.54 7.89 19.90
N LEU A 58 17.67 8.05 18.89
CA LEU A 58 17.71 9.18 17.98
C LEU A 58 17.41 10.51 18.69
N LEU A 59 16.41 10.54 19.58
CA LEU A 59 16.04 11.73 20.36
C LEU A 59 17.10 12.12 21.40
N HIS A 60 17.79 11.15 21.99
CA HIS A 60 18.88 11.37 22.93
C HIS A 60 20.22 11.64 22.25
N SER A 61 20.32 11.37 20.94
CA SER A 61 21.50 11.72 20.16
C SER A 61 21.63 13.24 20.05
N ARG A 62 22.83 13.78 20.33
CA ARG A 62 23.15 15.20 20.11
C ARG A 62 23.49 15.47 18.64
N ARG A 63 22.70 14.89 17.73
CA ARG A 63 22.90 14.97 16.28
C ARG A 63 21.95 16.00 15.68
N CYS A 64 22.32 16.58 14.54
CA CYS A 64 21.38 17.42 13.80
C CYS A 64 20.33 16.58 13.07
N LEU A 65 19.28 17.22 12.57
CA LEU A 65 18.18 16.54 11.88
C LEU A 65 18.67 15.83 10.61
N GLU A 66 19.62 16.43 9.88
CA GLU A 66 20.22 15.85 8.68
C GLU A 66 20.98 14.56 9.00
N GLU A 67 21.73 14.54 10.11
CA GLU A 67 22.43 13.35 10.59
C GLU A 67 21.47 12.25 11.03
N VAL A 68 20.38 12.61 11.73
CA VAL A 68 19.33 11.66 12.11
C VAL A 68 18.65 11.07 10.88
N LYS A 69 18.37 11.90 9.87
CA LYS A 69 17.79 11.43 8.61
C LYS A 69 18.73 10.47 7.89
N MET A 70 20.03 10.79 7.82
CA MET A 70 21.04 9.92 7.21
C MET A 70 21.16 8.58 7.94
N LEU A 71 21.17 8.57 9.28
CA LEU A 71 21.18 7.32 10.07
C LEU A 71 19.98 6.44 9.81
N ILE A 72 18.79 7.05 9.67
CA ILE A 72 17.60 6.32 9.28
C ILE A 72 17.85 5.78 7.86
N GLU A 73 18.20 6.60 6.88
CA GLU A 73 18.38 6.15 5.49
C GLU A 73 19.46 5.06 5.30
N GLU A 74 20.51 5.04 6.12
CA GLU A 74 21.65 4.11 6.03
C GLU A 74 21.50 2.80 6.82
N GLU A 75 20.39 2.57 7.53
CA GLU A 75 20.18 1.29 8.24
C GLU A 75 20.19 0.11 7.26
N ALA A 76 20.94 -0.94 7.59
CA ALA A 76 21.17 -2.07 6.70
C ALA A 76 19.92 -2.96 6.51
N ASP A 77 19.05 -3.07 7.53
CA ASP A 77 17.86 -3.92 7.49
C ASP A 77 16.63 -3.23 8.09
N PRO A 78 16.09 -2.20 7.40
CA PRO A 78 14.91 -1.48 7.85
C PRO A 78 13.64 -2.34 7.76
N THR A 79 12.85 -2.33 8.83
CA THR A 79 11.54 -2.98 8.83
C THR A 79 10.48 -2.07 8.20
N TYR A 80 9.64 -2.62 7.32
CA TYR A 80 8.54 -1.89 6.69
C TYR A 80 7.19 -2.58 6.92
N ILE A 81 6.14 -1.79 7.13
CA ILE A 81 4.75 -2.20 6.90
C ILE A 81 4.33 -1.70 5.53
N CYS A 82 3.83 -2.60 4.70
CA CYS A 82 3.24 -2.24 3.42
C CYS A 82 1.72 -2.02 3.59
N ARG A 83 1.22 -0.95 2.97
CA ARG A 83 -0.21 -0.65 2.86
C ARG A 83 -0.49 -0.15 1.46
N GLY A 84 -1.72 -0.26 0.99
CA GLY A 84 -2.02 0.22 -0.35
C GLY A 84 -3.49 0.37 -0.63
N ASN A 85 -3.78 0.74 -1.87
CA ASN A 85 -5.14 0.78 -2.39
C ASN A 85 -5.15 0.16 -3.78
N ILE A 86 -6.26 -0.50 -4.10
CA ILE A 86 -6.57 -0.94 -5.45
C ILE A 86 -7.80 -0.18 -5.95
N ARG A 87 -7.66 0.41 -7.12
CA ARG A 87 -8.75 1.02 -7.86
C ARG A 87 -9.18 0.10 -8.99
N ILE A 88 -10.48 -0.16 -9.08
CA ILE A 88 -11.11 -0.87 -10.20
C ILE A 88 -12.11 0.10 -10.81
N GLU A 89 -11.84 0.56 -12.03
CA GLU A 89 -12.63 1.62 -12.67
C GLU A 89 -12.72 2.87 -11.76
N ASN A 90 -13.89 3.09 -11.14
CA ASN A 90 -14.20 4.21 -10.24
C ASN A 90 -14.34 3.78 -8.77
N SER A 91 -14.17 2.50 -8.44
CA SER A 91 -14.24 1.96 -7.09
C SER A 91 -12.85 1.81 -6.48
N TYR A 92 -12.71 2.17 -5.22
CA TYR A 92 -11.47 2.09 -4.46
C TYR A 92 -11.63 1.04 -3.36
N TYR A 93 -10.60 0.23 -3.14
CA TYR A 93 -10.56 -0.75 -2.07
C TYR A 93 -9.22 -0.64 -1.36
N ARG A 94 -9.23 -0.82 -0.05
CA ARG A 94 -8.00 -0.79 0.75
C ARG A 94 -7.31 -2.14 0.64
N LEU A 95 -5.98 -2.12 0.46
CA LEU A 95 -5.13 -3.30 0.58
C LEU A 95 -4.61 -3.40 2.01
N VAL A 96 -4.91 -4.52 2.64
CA VAL A 96 -4.47 -4.88 3.99
C VAL A 96 -3.67 -6.18 3.93
N ASN A 97 -2.87 -6.46 4.97
CA ASN A 97 -1.95 -7.61 5.02
C ASN A 97 -1.09 -7.73 3.75
N VAL A 98 -0.53 -6.61 3.30
CA VAL A 98 0.24 -6.55 2.05
C VAL A 98 1.58 -7.27 2.23
N ASP A 99 1.73 -8.39 1.54
CA ASP A 99 2.99 -9.12 1.40
C ASP A 99 3.57 -8.82 0.01
N LEU A 100 4.68 -8.09 0.03
CA LEU A 100 5.53 -7.82 -1.13
C LEU A 100 6.84 -8.60 -0.98
N SER A 101 6.91 -9.75 -1.62
CA SER A 101 8.11 -10.59 -1.58
C SER A 101 8.86 -10.55 -2.91
N ARG A 102 10.18 -10.42 -2.83
CA ARG A 102 11.09 -10.56 -3.98
C ARG A 102 11.77 -11.92 -3.89
N GLN A 103 11.52 -12.77 -4.87
CA GLN A 103 12.18 -14.06 -5.02
C GLN A 103 13.09 -14.04 -6.26
N GLU A 104 13.99 -15.02 -6.39
CA GLU A 104 14.84 -15.16 -7.58
C GLU A 104 14.04 -15.25 -8.88
N SER A 105 12.82 -15.81 -8.81
CA SER A 105 11.92 -16.00 -9.95
C SER A 105 11.01 -14.81 -10.27
N GLY A 106 11.09 -13.71 -9.51
CA GLY A 106 10.25 -12.54 -9.70
C GLY A 106 9.72 -11.92 -8.41
N ARG A 107 8.84 -10.91 -8.55
CA ARG A 107 8.17 -10.27 -7.42
C ARG A 107 6.77 -10.83 -7.26
N THR A 108 6.32 -11.02 -6.02
CA THR A 108 4.95 -11.46 -5.73
C THR A 108 4.29 -10.44 -4.83
N LEU A 109 3.08 -10.05 -5.18
CA LEU A 109 2.20 -9.25 -4.35
C LEU A 109 1.02 -10.12 -3.93
N LYS A 110 0.79 -10.20 -2.62
CA LYS A 110 -0.41 -10.76 -2.01
C LYS A 110 -1.00 -9.74 -1.06
N ALA A 111 -2.29 -9.52 -1.14
CA ALA A 111 -2.98 -8.62 -0.23
C ALA A 111 -4.45 -8.98 -0.13
N ASP A 112 -5.03 -8.74 1.04
CA ASP A 112 -6.47 -8.83 1.23
C ASP A 112 -7.10 -7.47 0.95
N LEU A 113 -8.35 -7.48 0.50
CA LEU A 113 -9.11 -6.28 0.20
C LEU A 113 -10.13 -6.04 1.30
N ALA A 114 -10.13 -4.82 1.85
CA ALA A 114 -11.18 -4.33 2.73
C ALA A 114 -12.04 -3.29 2.00
N ASP A 115 -13.31 -3.20 2.40
CA ASP A 115 -14.26 -2.24 1.84
C ASP A 115 -13.71 -0.81 2.03
N PRO A 116 -13.86 0.09 1.04
CA PRO A 116 -13.57 1.50 1.26
C PRO A 116 -14.40 1.98 2.45
N LEU A 117 -13.73 2.43 3.52
CA LEU A 117 -14.39 3.30 4.48
C LEU A 117 -14.96 4.48 3.68
N ASP A 118 -16.26 4.73 3.84
CA ASP A 118 -16.91 5.91 3.30
C ASP A 118 -16.02 7.13 3.58
N ARG A 119 -15.94 8.01 2.58
CA ARG A 119 -14.91 9.03 2.39
C ARG A 119 -14.82 10.12 3.47
N ASP A 120 -15.44 9.94 4.64
CA ASP A 120 -15.76 11.02 5.58
C ASP A 120 -15.22 10.88 7.00
N GLU A 121 -14.51 9.80 7.38
CA GLU A 121 -13.96 9.71 8.74
C GLU A 121 -12.46 9.51 8.76
N GLY A 122 -11.76 10.59 9.11
CA GLY A 122 -10.32 10.69 9.13
C GLY A 122 -9.66 9.72 10.11
N LEU A 123 -8.51 9.20 9.68
CA LEU A 123 -7.30 8.87 10.47
C LEU A 123 -7.47 8.17 11.83
N LEU A 124 -8.55 7.44 12.06
CA LEU A 124 -8.70 6.57 13.22
C LEU A 124 -8.93 5.15 12.75
N TYR A 125 -7.88 4.35 12.92
CA TYR A 125 -7.92 2.90 12.88
C TYR A 125 -8.88 2.42 13.96
N THR A 126 -10.14 2.21 13.60
CA THR A 126 -10.98 1.31 14.38
C THR A 126 -10.52 -0.10 14.04
N ASP A 127 -10.08 -0.85 15.05
CA ASP A 127 -10.01 -2.33 15.11
C ASP A 127 -11.43 -2.95 14.95
N ALA A 128 -12.26 -2.40 14.06
CA ALA A 128 -13.38 -3.14 13.53
C ALA A 128 -12.74 -4.23 12.69
N GLU A 129 -13.10 -5.49 12.93
CA GLU A 129 -12.74 -6.60 12.06
C GLU A 129 -12.97 -6.15 10.61
N ASP A 130 -11.87 -5.80 9.91
CA ASP A 130 -11.93 -5.30 8.54
C ASP A 130 -12.64 -6.42 7.76
N ASP A 131 -13.91 -6.21 7.39
CA ASP A 131 -14.72 -7.23 6.73
C ASP A 131 -14.06 -7.47 5.37
N PHE A 132 -13.23 -8.52 5.29
CA PHE A 132 -12.42 -8.81 4.12
C PHE A 132 -13.34 -9.15 2.95
N ILE A 133 -13.41 -8.25 1.97
CA ILE A 133 -14.27 -8.38 0.80
C ILE A 133 -13.56 -9.05 -0.37
N GLY A 134 -12.27 -9.37 -0.26
CA GLY A 134 -11.54 -9.97 -1.37
C GLY A 134 -10.07 -10.23 -1.13
N GLN A 135 -9.41 -10.72 -2.17
CA GLN A 135 -7.98 -10.99 -2.19
C GLN A 135 -7.39 -10.78 -3.58
N ILE A 136 -6.19 -10.22 -3.64
CA ILE A 136 -5.37 -10.12 -4.85
C ILE A 136 -4.06 -10.89 -4.67
N GLU A 137 -3.70 -11.67 -5.69
CA GLU A 137 -2.41 -12.34 -5.79
C GLU A 137 -1.88 -12.15 -7.21
N VAL A 138 -0.73 -11.50 -7.35
CA VAL A 138 -0.05 -11.32 -8.63
C VAL A 138 1.41 -11.67 -8.53
N LYS A 139 1.95 -12.29 -9.60
CA LYS A 139 3.35 -12.62 -9.73
C LYS A 139 3.92 -11.94 -10.97
N GLU A 140 4.93 -11.12 -10.75
CA GLU A 140 5.72 -10.47 -11.79
C GLU A 140 6.76 -11.43 -12.35
N VAL A 141 6.69 -11.68 -13.65
CA VAL A 141 7.69 -12.44 -14.40
C VAL A 141 8.01 -11.65 -15.67
N GLY A 142 9.24 -11.14 -15.79
CA GLY A 142 9.69 -10.43 -16.98
C GLY A 142 8.99 -9.08 -17.21
N GLY A 143 8.71 -8.30 -16.15
CA GLY A 143 8.15 -6.94 -16.24
C GLY A 143 6.63 -6.87 -16.42
N THR A 144 5.93 -8.02 -16.44
CA THR A 144 4.47 -8.08 -16.39
C THR A 144 4.05 -8.92 -15.20
N ALA A 145 3.16 -8.40 -14.35
CA ALA A 145 2.58 -9.14 -13.24
C ALA A 145 1.24 -9.73 -13.64
N ASN A 146 1.14 -11.05 -13.58
CA ASN A 146 -0.08 -11.79 -13.88
C ASN A 146 -0.59 -12.48 -12.63
N GLY A 147 -1.90 -12.58 -12.48
CA GLY A 147 -2.48 -13.08 -11.26
C GLY A 147 -3.98 -13.16 -11.25
N ARG A 148 -4.54 -13.08 -10.05
CA ARG A 148 -5.96 -13.26 -9.78
C ARG A 148 -6.43 -12.23 -8.77
N LEU A 149 -7.66 -11.78 -8.98
CA LEU A 149 -8.40 -10.97 -8.03
C LEU A 149 -9.73 -11.67 -7.74
N PHE A 150 -10.05 -11.78 -6.47
CA PHE A 150 -11.34 -12.27 -6.00
C PHE A 150 -12.01 -11.20 -5.16
N LEU A 151 -13.28 -10.94 -5.46
CA LEU A 151 -14.15 -10.06 -4.68
C LEU A 151 -15.41 -10.85 -4.30
N SER A 152 -15.73 -10.92 -3.02
CA SER A 152 -16.87 -11.64 -2.48
C SER A 152 -18.16 -10.82 -2.50
N ARG A 153 -18.05 -9.47 -2.49
CA ARG A 153 -19.16 -8.52 -2.41
C ARG A 153 -18.90 -7.27 -3.28
N GLY A 154 -19.93 -6.46 -3.48
CA GLY A 154 -19.87 -5.21 -4.27
C GLY A 154 -20.18 -5.39 -5.76
N ILE A 155 -20.17 -4.28 -6.52
CA ILE A 155 -20.53 -4.25 -7.95
C ILE A 155 -19.56 -5.06 -8.85
N TYR A 156 -18.33 -5.24 -8.39
CA TYR A 156 -17.29 -6.05 -9.05
C TYR A 156 -17.11 -7.40 -8.36
N SER A 157 -18.14 -7.95 -7.69
CA SER A 157 -18.05 -9.28 -7.08
C SER A 157 -17.77 -10.34 -8.16
N GLY A 158 -16.78 -11.20 -7.91
CA GLY A 158 -16.42 -12.28 -8.82
C GLY A 158 -14.93 -12.63 -8.81
N ARG A 159 -14.53 -13.47 -9.76
CA ARG A 159 -13.14 -13.91 -9.95
C ARG A 159 -12.60 -13.35 -11.26
N TYR A 160 -11.47 -12.66 -11.19
CA TYR A 160 -10.85 -11.98 -12.32
C TYR A 160 -9.45 -12.50 -12.54
N ALA A 161 -9.05 -12.63 -13.81
CA ALA A 161 -7.66 -12.75 -14.19
C ALA A 161 -7.06 -11.35 -14.27
N VAL A 162 -5.98 -11.11 -13.53
CA VAL A 162 -5.34 -9.80 -13.42
C VAL A 162 -4.07 -9.79 -14.25
N ARG A 163 -3.90 -8.72 -15.03
CA ARG A 163 -2.63 -8.38 -15.66
C ARG A 163 -2.28 -6.94 -15.32
N LEU A 164 -1.14 -6.76 -14.68
CA LEU A 164 -0.56 -5.48 -14.31
C LEU A 164 0.76 -5.30 -15.05
N GLU A 165 0.99 -4.08 -15.48
CA GLU A 165 2.22 -3.60 -16.08
C GLU A 165 2.80 -2.57 -15.10
N ASP A 166 4.09 -2.73 -14.81
CA ASP A 166 4.78 -1.89 -13.84
C ASP A 166 5.12 -0.56 -14.54
N SER A 167 4.65 0.56 -13.99
CA SER A 167 5.10 1.89 -14.43
C SER A 167 6.11 2.40 -13.40
N TRP A 168 7.39 2.13 -13.64
CA TRP A 168 8.46 2.46 -12.71
C TRP A 168 8.67 3.98 -12.59
N GLU A 169 8.53 4.50 -11.36
CA GLU A 169 9.44 5.50 -10.80
C GLU A 169 9.88 5.03 -9.41
N ALA A 170 10.91 4.18 -9.34
CA ALA A 170 11.60 3.89 -8.09
C ALA A 170 13.02 4.46 -8.19
N ARG A 171 13.20 5.66 -7.62
CA ARG A 171 14.53 6.18 -7.28
C ARG A 171 14.91 5.57 -5.94
N TYR A 172 15.90 4.68 -5.97
CA TYR A 172 16.62 4.23 -4.78
C TYR A 172 17.53 5.36 -4.27
#